data_AF-A0A3B1IMA1-F1
#
_entry.id   AF-A0A3B1IMA1-F1
#
_cell.length_a   1.000
_cell.length_b   1.000
_cell.length_c   1.000
_cell.angle_alpha   90.00
_cell.angle_beta   90.00
_cell.angle_gamma   90.00
#
_symmetry.space_group_name_H-M   'P 1'
#
loop_
_entity.id
_entity.type
_entity.pdbx_description
1 polymer ?
#
loop_
_entity_poly.entity_id
_entity_poly.type
_entity_poly.pdbx_seq_one_letter_code
_entity_poly.pdbx_strand_id
1 'polypeptide(L)'
;MVIEYSGNVIRSVLTDKREKYYDGKGIGCYMFRIDDYEVVDATMHGNAARFINHSCEPNCYSRVVNIDGQKHIVIFAMRKIYRGEELTYDYKFPIEEPGNKLPCNCGAKKCRKFLN
;
A
#
# COMPACT_ATOMS: atom_id res chain seq x y z
N MET A 1 14.57 5.03 8.21
CA MET A 1 13.89 4.38 7.08
C MET A 1 13.55 2.96 7.50
N VAL A 2 12.38 2.43 7.14
CA VAL A 2 12.01 1.03 7.41
C VAL A 2 12.31 0.18 6.18
N ILE A 3 11.65 0.48 5.06
CA ILE A 3 11.81 -0.25 3.80
C ILE A 3 11.23 0.56 2.64
N GLU A 4 11.78 0.41 1.44
CA GLU A 4 11.16 0.91 0.20
C GLU A 4 10.05 -0.04 -0.27
N TYR A 5 8.95 0.48 -0.79
CA TYR A 5 7.97 -0.31 -1.53
C TYR A 5 8.39 -0.38 -3.00
N SER A 6 9.13 -1.44 -3.35
CA SER A 6 9.72 -1.59 -4.68
C SER A 6 8.88 -2.51 -5.57
N GLY A 7 8.84 -2.19 -6.85
CA GLY A 7 8.16 -2.97 -7.89
C GLY A 7 8.31 -2.33 -9.26
N ASN A 8 7.47 -2.73 -10.21
CA ASN A 8 7.48 -2.13 -11.54
C ASN A 8 6.77 -0.77 -11.51
N VAL A 9 7.47 0.31 -11.79
CA VAL A 9 6.85 1.64 -11.99
C VAL A 9 6.11 1.64 -13.32
N ILE A 10 4.81 1.88 -13.27
CA ILE A 10 3.92 1.93 -14.43
C ILE A 10 3.13 3.23 -14.45
N ARG A 11 2.65 3.61 -15.63
CA ARG A 11 1.72 4.74 -15.77
C ARG A 11 0.34 4.36 -15.22
N SER A 12 -0.32 5.29 -14.53
CA SER A 12 -1.65 5.10 -13.93
C SER A 12 -2.70 4.60 -14.92
N VAL A 13 -2.64 5.01 -16.19
CA VAL A 13 -3.59 4.55 -17.24
C VAL A 13 -3.55 3.04 -17.50
N LEU A 14 -2.54 2.33 -16.99
CA LEU A 14 -2.39 0.87 -17.14
C LEU A 14 -2.96 0.09 -15.96
N THR A 15 -3.35 0.75 -14.86
CA THR A 15 -3.79 0.07 -13.62
C THR A 15 -5.01 -0.80 -13.87
N ASP A 16 -6.08 -0.27 -14.46
CA ASP A 16 -7.35 -0.97 -14.63
C ASP A 16 -7.19 -2.21 -15.53
N LYS A 17 -6.33 -2.08 -16.56
CA LYS A 17 -6.02 -3.20 -17.46
C LYS A 17 -5.30 -4.32 -16.71
N ARG A 18 -4.36 -3.97 -15.82
CA ARG A 18 -3.62 -4.95 -15.03
C ARG A 18 -4.46 -5.55 -13.91
N GLU A 19 -5.27 -4.74 -13.24
CA GLU A 19 -6.20 -5.21 -12.21
C GLU A 19 -7.18 -6.24 -12.78
N LYS A 20 -7.82 -5.95 -13.91
CA LYS A 20 -8.69 -6.93 -14.61
C LYS A 20 -7.94 -8.20 -15.02
N TYR A 21 -6.67 -8.06 -15.43
CA TYR A 21 -5.84 -9.22 -15.77
C TYR A 21 -5.54 -10.08 -14.54
N TYR A 22 -5.17 -9.47 -13.42
CA TYR A 22 -4.88 -10.19 -12.17
C TYR A 22 -6.13 -10.83 -11.58
N ASP A 23 -7.26 -10.11 -11.57
CA ASP A 23 -8.56 -10.63 -11.14
C ASP A 23 -9.00 -11.84 -11.98
N GLY A 24 -8.91 -11.75 -13.31
CA GLY A 24 -9.20 -12.87 -14.21
C GLY A 24 -8.25 -14.08 -14.06
N LYS A 25 -7.17 -13.94 -13.29
CA LYS A 25 -6.23 -15.02 -12.93
C LYS A 25 -6.33 -15.43 -11.46
N GLY A 26 -7.19 -14.79 -10.66
CA GLY A 26 -7.28 -15.01 -9.21
C GLY A 26 -6.02 -14.57 -8.46
N ILE A 27 -5.26 -13.62 -9.00
CA ILE A 27 -4.04 -13.08 -8.40
C ILE A 27 -4.38 -11.79 -7.67
N GLY A 28 -3.91 -11.64 -6.43
CA GLY A 28 -4.09 -10.40 -5.67
C GLY A 28 -3.38 -9.20 -6.32
N CYS A 29 -3.97 -8.02 -6.21
CA CYS A 29 -3.43 -6.78 -6.77
C CYS A 29 -2.59 -6.03 -5.72
N TYR A 30 -1.32 -5.76 -6.03
CA TYR A 30 -0.40 -5.02 -5.15
C TYR A 30 0.10 -3.76 -5.87
N MET A 31 -0.73 -2.72 -5.86
CA MET A 31 -0.42 -1.44 -6.50
C MET A 31 -0.39 -0.31 -5.47
N PHE A 32 0.66 0.49 -5.50
CA PHE A 32 0.81 1.67 -4.64
C PHE A 32 1.02 2.91 -5.51
N ARG A 33 0.05 3.81 -5.48
CA ARG A 33 0.10 5.10 -6.17
C ARG A 33 1.26 5.96 -5.67
N ILE A 34 2.13 6.38 -6.59
CA ILE A 34 3.16 7.40 -6.33
C ILE A 34 2.49 8.78 -6.42
N ASP A 35 1.81 9.03 -7.54
CA ASP A 35 1.04 10.24 -7.82
C ASP A 35 -0.06 9.97 -8.86
N ASP A 36 -0.60 11.00 -9.49
CA ASP A 36 -1.69 10.84 -10.47
C ASP A 36 -1.26 10.14 -11.77
N TYR A 37 0.04 10.12 -12.08
CA TYR A 37 0.58 9.60 -13.33
C TYR A 37 1.33 8.28 -13.18
N GLU A 38 1.90 7.99 -12.00
CA GLU A 38 2.75 6.83 -11.75
C GLU A 38 2.29 5.99 -10.55
N VAL A 39 2.45 4.67 -10.71
CA VAL A 39 2.08 3.65 -9.71
C VAL A 39 3.19 2.60 -9.65
N VAL A 40 3.55 2.16 -8.44
CA VAL A 40 4.41 0.99 -8.24
C VAL A 40 3.52 -0.26 -8.21
N ASP A 41 3.69 -1.16 -9.18
CA ASP A 41 3.04 -2.46 -9.23
C ASP A 41 4.00 -3.56 -8.75
N ALA A 42 3.74 -4.06 -7.54
CA ALA A 42 4.51 -5.09 -6.85
C ALA A 42 3.90 -6.51 -7.01
N THR A 43 2.87 -6.66 -7.87
CA THR A 43 2.10 -7.91 -7.99
C THR A 43 2.97 -9.06 -8.48
N MET A 44 3.65 -8.86 -9.61
CA MET A 44 4.52 -9.86 -10.23
C MET A 44 5.98 -9.68 -9.85
N HIS A 45 6.42 -8.44 -9.65
CA HIS A 45 7.80 -8.09 -9.31
C HIS A 45 7.76 -7.06 -8.18
N GLY A 46 8.20 -7.46 -6.99
CA GLY A 46 8.24 -6.58 -5.84
C GLY A 46 9.14 -7.12 -4.74
N ASN A 47 9.08 -6.50 -3.57
CA ASN A 47 9.90 -6.88 -2.41
C ASN A 47 9.02 -7.21 -1.19
N ALA A 48 9.66 -7.36 -0.01
CA ALA A 48 8.97 -7.70 1.23
C ALA A 48 7.95 -6.66 1.70
N ALA A 49 8.01 -5.41 1.20
CA ALA A 49 7.10 -4.34 1.61
C ALA A 49 5.63 -4.63 1.23
N ARG A 50 5.38 -5.51 0.25
CA ARG A 50 4.01 -5.92 -0.13
C ARG A 50 3.23 -6.65 0.97
N PHE A 51 3.92 -7.11 2.02
CA PHE A 51 3.33 -7.82 3.14
C PHE A 51 3.07 -6.93 4.37
N ILE A 52 3.32 -5.62 4.28
CA ILE A 52 3.06 -4.68 5.38
C ILE A 52 1.57 -4.37 5.40
N ASN A 53 0.88 -4.83 6.45
CA ASN A 53 -0.56 -4.69 6.57
C ASN A 53 -1.01 -3.26 6.91
N HIS A 54 -2.32 -3.06 6.78
CA HIS A 54 -2.98 -1.85 7.24
C HIS A 54 -3.24 -1.85 8.75
N SER A 55 -3.08 -0.69 9.38
CA SER A 55 -3.69 -0.39 10.68
C SER A 55 -4.28 1.02 10.71
N CYS A 56 -5.42 1.19 11.39
CA CYS A 56 -6.00 2.50 11.68
C CYS A 56 -5.22 3.26 12.78
N GLU A 57 -4.40 2.55 13.56
CA GLU A 57 -3.43 3.12 14.51
C GLU A 57 -2.02 2.62 14.14
N PRO A 58 -1.45 3.08 13.00
CA PRO A 58 -0.23 2.52 12.46
C PRO A 58 1.02 2.95 13.23
N ASN A 59 2.08 2.15 13.14
CA ASN A 59 3.41 2.51 13.64
C ASN A 59 4.37 2.98 12.52
N CYS A 60 3.94 2.90 11.26
CA CYS A 60 4.67 3.37 10.09
C CYS A 60 3.80 4.30 9.21
N TYR A 61 4.47 5.11 8.40
CA TYR A 61 3.85 5.96 7.38
C TYR A 61 4.64 5.90 6.08
N SER A 62 3.97 6.08 4.94
CA SER A 62 4.59 6.18 3.63
C SER A 62 4.90 7.63 3.28
N ARG A 63 5.99 7.84 2.53
CA ARG A 63 6.26 9.09 1.80
C ARG A 63 6.88 8.79 0.44
N VAL A 64 6.55 9.64 -0.52
CA VAL A 64 7.25 9.69 -1.80
C VAL A 64 8.52 10.51 -1.62
N VAL A 65 9.65 9.97 -2.01
CA VAL A 65 10.95 10.64 -2.04
C VAL A 65 11.48 10.68 -3.47
N ASN A 66 12.18 11.74 -3.84
CA ASN A 66 12.85 11.84 -5.13
C ASN A 66 14.34 11.55 -4.93
N ILE A 67 14.86 10.55 -5.63
CA ILE A 67 16.27 10.14 -5.63
C ILE A 67 16.71 10.11 -7.09
N ASP A 68 17.70 10.93 -7.44
CA ASP A 68 18.25 11.02 -8.81
C ASP A 68 17.19 11.23 -9.91
N GLY A 69 16.13 11.99 -9.60
CA GLY A 69 15.03 12.29 -10.52
C GLY A 69 13.93 11.23 -10.55
N GLN A 70 14.10 10.11 -9.85
CA GLN A 70 13.12 9.03 -9.77
C GLN A 70 12.34 9.09 -8.45
N LYS A 71 11.04 8.82 -8.51
CA LYS A 71 10.17 8.81 -7.34
C LYS A 71 10.11 7.42 -6.74
N HIS A 72 10.33 7.34 -5.43
CA HIS A 72 10.30 6.10 -4.65
C HIS A 72 9.28 6.23 -3.51
N ILE A 73 8.54 5.16 -3.26
CA ILE A 73 7.65 5.09 -2.09
C ILE A 73 8.44 4.44 -0.95
N VAL A 74 8.68 5.19 0.11
CA VAL A 74 9.45 4.71 1.25
C VAL A 74 8.60 4.71 2.50
N ILE A 75 8.65 3.60 3.24
CA ILE A 75 8.00 3.43 4.53
C ILE A 75 8.97 3.87 5.64
N PHE A 76 8.49 4.73 6.52
CA PHE A 76 9.20 5.26 7.68
C PHE A 76 8.45 4.92 8.96
N ALA A 77 9.19 4.82 10.06
CA ALA A 77 8.60 4.59 11.38
C ALA A 77 8.04 5.91 11.94
N MET A 78 6.81 5.89 12.45
CA MET A 78 6.17 7.04 13.12
C MET A 78 6.65 7.20 14.57
N ARG A 79 7.12 6.10 15.17
CA ARG A 79 7.61 6.03 16.55
C ARG A 79 8.74 5.01 16.62
N LYS A 80 9.37 4.87 17.79
CA LYS A 80 10.25 3.74 18.08
C LYS A 80 9.45 2.43 18.00
N ILE A 81 9.94 1.47 17.22
CA ILE A 81 9.35 0.14 17.01
C ILE A 81 10.24 -0.89 17.71
N TYR A 82 9.65 -1.75 18.52
CA TYR A 82 10.37 -2.81 19.22
C TYR A 82 10.34 -4.13 18.43
N ARG A 83 11.31 -5.01 18.70
CA ARG A 83 11.40 -6.32 18.06
C ARG A 83 10.13 -7.14 18.33
N GLY A 84 9.55 -7.71 17.28
CA GLY A 84 8.32 -8.52 17.35
C GLY A 84 7.03 -7.74 17.13
N GLU A 85 7.09 -6.40 17.04
CA GLU A 85 5.93 -5.63 16.58
C GLU A 85 5.70 -5.82 15.08
N GLU A 86 4.42 -6.00 14.71
CA GLU A 86 4.01 -5.97 13.31
C GLU A 86 4.14 -4.54 12.75
N LEU A 87 4.71 -4.42 11.56
CA LEU A 87 4.80 -3.14 10.84
C LEU A 87 3.48 -2.89 10.13
N THR A 88 2.90 -1.71 10.33
CA THR A 88 1.61 -1.33 9.69
C THR A 88 1.61 0.13 9.27
N TYR A 89 0.89 0.45 8.19
CA TYR A 89 0.67 1.84 7.74
C TYR A 89 -0.78 2.08 7.30
N ASP A 90 -1.18 3.35 7.17
CA ASP A 90 -2.50 3.67 6.63
C ASP A 90 -2.50 3.55 5.10
N TYR A 91 -3.32 2.65 4.55
CA TYR A 91 -3.43 2.44 3.10
C TYR A 91 -4.11 3.62 2.39
N LYS A 92 -4.92 4.39 3.12
CA LYS A 92 -5.67 5.54 2.58
C LYS A 92 -6.48 5.21 1.32
N PHE A 93 -7.17 4.07 1.32
CA PHE A 93 -8.09 3.76 0.25
C PHE A 93 -9.22 4.81 0.19
N PRO A 94 -9.62 5.23 -1.02
CA PRO A 94 -10.71 6.18 -1.18
C PRO A 94 -11.99 5.59 -0.60
N ILE A 95 -12.90 6.46 -0.14
CA ILE A 95 -14.14 6.00 0.47
C ILE A 95 -15.07 5.45 -0.62
N GLU A 96 -15.48 4.20 -0.49
CA GLU A 96 -16.35 3.48 -1.43
C GLU A 96 -17.81 3.43 -0.96
N GLU A 97 -18.73 3.16 -1.89
CA GLU A 97 -20.15 2.94 -1.62
C GLU A 97 -20.38 1.75 -0.66
N PRO A 98 -21.50 1.69 0.08
CA PRO A 98 -21.77 0.65 1.08
C PRO A 98 -21.62 -0.80 0.59
N GLY A 99 -21.89 -1.05 -0.70
CA GLY A 99 -21.77 -2.38 -1.31
C GLY A 99 -20.34 -2.85 -1.59
N ASN A 100 -19.37 -1.94 -1.59
CA ASN A 100 -17.97 -2.21 -1.94
C ASN A 100 -17.00 -2.02 -0.75
N LYS A 101 -17.54 -2.00 0.47
CA LYS A 101 -16.76 -1.82 1.69
C LYS A 101 -15.91 -3.05 2.00
N LEU A 102 -14.63 -2.81 2.28
CA LEU A 102 -13.64 -3.81 2.68
C LEU A 102 -13.46 -3.79 4.19
N PRO A 103 -13.88 -4.84 4.93
CA PRO A 103 -13.74 -4.90 6.38
C PRO A 103 -12.27 -4.80 6.83
N CYS A 104 -12.03 -3.99 7.86
CA CYS A 104 -10.72 -3.79 8.45
C CYS A 104 -10.57 -4.62 9.74
N ASN A 105 -9.57 -5.50 9.75
CA ASN A 105 -9.30 -6.43 10.85
C ASN A 105 -8.06 -6.04 11.69
N CYS A 106 -7.66 -4.77 11.68
CA CYS A 106 -6.41 -4.34 12.33
C CYS A 106 -6.39 -4.42 13.88
N GLY A 107 -7.53 -4.66 14.54
CA GLY A 107 -7.61 -4.79 16.00
C GLY A 107 -7.40 -3.50 16.81
N ALA A 108 -7.18 -2.36 16.15
CA ALA A 108 -6.99 -1.07 16.80
C ALA A 108 -8.25 -0.60 17.57
N LYS A 109 -8.06 0.11 18.70
CA LYS A 109 -9.18 0.63 19.50
C LYS A 109 -9.99 1.65 18.71
N LYS A 110 -9.31 2.45 17.89
CA LYS A 110 -9.90 3.46 16.99
C LYS A 110 -10.03 2.96 15.54
N CYS A 111 -10.29 1.67 15.35
CA CYS A 111 -10.49 1.09 14.01
C CYS A 111 -11.72 1.68 13.31
N ARG A 112 -11.54 2.12 12.05
CA ARG A 112 -12.60 2.66 11.18
C ARG A 112 -13.60 1.60 10.69
N LYS A 113 -13.39 0.33 11.05
CA LYS A 113 -14.14 -0.88 10.62
C LYS A 113 -14.02 -1.24 9.15
N PHE A 114 -13.70 -0.29 8.28
CA PHE A 114 -13.47 -0.52 6.86
C PHE A 114 -12.19 0.18 6.39
N LEU A 115 -11.53 -0.39 5.38
CA LEU A 115 -10.32 0.18 4.76
C LEU A 115 -10.66 1.36 3.84
N ASN A 116 -11.82 1.27 3.21
CA ASN A 116 -12.42 2.20 2.25
C ASN A 116 -13.85 2.58 2.70
#